data_AF-A0A7W1HEF8-F1
#
_entry.id   AF-A0A7W1HEF8-F1
#
_cell.length_a   1.000
_cell.length_b   1.000
_cell.length_c   1.000
_cell.angle_alpha   90.00
_cell.angle_beta   90.00
_cell.angle_gamma   90.00
#
_symmetry.space_group_name_H-M   'P 1'
#
loop_
_entity.id
_entity.type
_entity.pdbx_description
1 polymer ?
#
loop_
_entity_poly.entity_id
_entity_poly.type
_entity_poly.pdbx_seq_one_letter_code
_entity_poly.pdbx_strand_id
1 'polypeptide(L)' 'NEANLLENTKTLINAVIKAKPTTAKGRYLKKINLAATMSPGVLLDELAYV' A
#
# COMPACT_ATOMS: atom_id res chain seq x y z
N ASN A 1 -17.43 0.55 -10.54
CA ASN A 1 -16.93 -0.11 -9.32
C ASN A 1 -15.41 -0.18 -9.19
N GLU A 2 -14.62 0.10 -10.23
CA GLU A 2 -13.15 0.07 -10.15
C GLU A 2 -12.55 1.31 -9.47
N ALA A 3 -13.16 2.48 -9.67
CA ALA A 3 -12.71 3.75 -9.08
C ALA A 3 -12.64 3.70 -7.54
N ASN A 4 -13.65 3.11 -6.90
CA ASN A 4 -13.71 2.99 -5.44
C ASN A 4 -12.60 2.09 -4.89
N LEU A 5 -12.25 1.02 -5.60
CA LEU A 5 -11.19 0.11 -5.16
C LEU A 5 -9.82 0.80 -5.21
N LEU A 6 -9.62 1.60 -6.26
CA LEU A 6 -8.44 2.42 -6.42
C LEU A 6 -8.35 3.42 -5.27
N GLU A 7 -9.40 4.21 -5.03
CA GLU A 7 -9.47 5.19 -3.92
C GLU A 7 -9.29 4.57 -2.53
N ASN A 8 -9.87 3.40 -2.27
CA ASN A 8 -9.69 2.69 -1.00
C ASN A 8 -8.23 2.27 -0.80
N THR A 9 -7.59 1.73 -1.84
CA THR A 9 -6.18 1.33 -1.77
C THR A 9 -5.30 2.56 -1.57
N LYS A 10 -5.65 3.66 -2.24
CA LYS A 10 -4.97 4.95 -2.13
C LYS A 10 -4.97 5.51 -0.71
N THR A 11 -6.14 5.53 -0.08
CA THR A 11 -6.32 6.06 1.28
C THR A 11 -5.62 5.20 2.31
N LEU A 12 -5.63 3.87 2.14
CA LEU A 12 -4.97 2.92 3.04
C LEU A 12 -3.45 3.13 3.05
N ILE A 13 -2.81 3.21 1.88
CA ILE A 13 -1.35 3.40 1.81
C ILE A 13 -0.96 4.76 2.38
N ASN A 14 -1.72 5.82 2.08
CA ASN A 14 -1.49 7.16 2.63
C ASN A 14 -1.59 7.19 4.16
N ALA A 15 -2.54 6.45 4.75
CA ALA A 15 -2.67 6.34 6.20
C ALA A 15 -1.45 5.64 6.82
N VAL A 16 -0.93 4.59 6.18
CA VAL A 16 0.29 3.89 6.62
C VAL A 16 1.52 4.78 6.54
N ILE A 17 1.67 5.56 5.46
CA ILE A 17 2.79 6.51 5.31
C ILE A 17 2.74 7.60 6.39
N LYS A 18 1.55 8.15 6.68
CA LYS A 18 1.37 9.13 7.77
C LYS A 18 1.66 8.55 9.15
N ALA A 19 1.38 7.26 9.35
CA ALA A 19 1.70 6.54 10.58
C ALA A 19 3.20 6.20 10.73
N LYS A 20 4.06 6.58 9.76
CA LYS A 20 5.50 6.35 9.83
C LYS A 20 6.09 7.07 11.07
N PRO A 21 6.70 6.33 12.01
CA PRO A 21 7.35 6.94 13.17
C PRO A 21 8.60 7.70 12.75
N THR A 22 8.88 8.84 13.38
CA THR A 22 10.02 9.73 13.08
C THR A 22 11.38 9.05 13.28
N THR A 23 11.44 8.00 14.09
CA THR A 23 12.65 7.20 14.36
C THR A 23 12.97 6.21 13.22
N ALA A 24 12.05 5.94 12.30
CA ALA A 24 12.25 4.98 11.21
C ALA A 24 13.09 5.60 10.08
N LYS A 25 14.40 5.29 10.08
CA LYS A 25 15.34 5.67 9.02
C LYS A 25 15.31 4.64 7.89
N GLY A 26 15.23 5.11 6.64
CA GLY A 26 15.22 4.28 5.43
C GLY A 26 13.83 4.04 4.81
N ARG A 27 13.74 3.03 3.92
CA ARG A 27 12.50 2.65 3.22
C ARG A 27 11.54 1.99 4.21
N TYR A 28 10.45 2.70 4.51
CA TYR A 28 9.45 2.24 5.48
C TYR A 28 8.54 1.15 4.90
N LEU A 29 8.15 1.32 3.63
CA LEU A 29 7.46 0.30 2.85
C LEU A 29 8.51 -0.49 2.06
N LYS A 30 8.41 -1.83 2.13
CA LYS A 30 9.35 -2.77 1.49
C LYS A 30 8.74 -3.63 0.38
N LYS A 31 7.46 -4.02 0.53
CA LYS A 31 6.63 -4.80 -0.40
C LYS A 31 5.16 -4.50 -0.15
N ILE A 32 4.37 -4.31 -1.21
CA ILE A 32 2.90 -4.26 -1.15
C ILE A 32 2.37 -5.42 -1.99
N ASN A 33 1.57 -6.30 -1.36
CA ASN A 33 0.94 -7.42 -2.03
C ASN A 33 -0.58 -7.30 -1.85
N LEU A 34 -1.32 -7.33 -2.95
CA LEU A 34 -2.78 -7.31 -2.93
C LEU A 34 -3.30 -8.69 -3.30
N ALA A 35 -4.07 -9.31 -2.41
CA ALA A 35 -4.65 -10.62 -2.61
C ALA A 35 -6.13 -10.61 -2.25
N ALA A 36 -6.94 -11.38 -2.98
CA ALA A 36 -8.28 -11.74 -2.54
C ALA A 36 -8.20 -12.93 -1.57
N THR A 37 -9.27 -13.15 -0.79
CA THR A 37 -9.30 -14.14 0.31
C THR A 37 -8.85 -15.56 -0.09
N MET A 38 -8.99 -15.93 -1.36
CA MET A 38 -8.65 -17.25 -1.88
C MET A 38 -7.77 -17.21 -3.15
N SER A 39 -7.09 -16.10 -3.42
CA SER A 39 -6.31 -15.92 -4.65
C SER A 39 -4.83 -15.70 -4.37
N PRO A 40 -3.94 -16.10 -5.28
CA PRO A 40 -2.53 -15.72 -5.21
C PRO A 40 -2.40 -14.19 -5.23
N GLY A 41 -1.42 -13.67 -4.47
CA GLY A 41 -1.20 -12.23 -4.35
C GLY A 41 -0.57 -11.63 -5.61
N VAL A 42 -1.03 -10.44 -5.97
CA VAL A 42 -0.42 -9.59 -6.99
C VAL A 42 0.54 -8.62 -6.31
N LEU A 43 1.80 -8.64 -6.74
CA LEU A 43 2.80 -7.69 -6.27
C LEU A 43 2.51 -6.33 -6.88
N LEU A 44 2.25 -5.33 -6.04
CA LEU A 44 2.03 -3.95 -6.46
C LEU A 44 3.34 -3.17 -6.38
N ASP A 45 3.54 -2.26 -7.33
CA ASP A 45 4.68 -1.36 -7.30
C ASP A 45 4.51 -0.33 -6.17
N GLU A 46 5.46 -0.32 -5.24
CA GLU A 46 5.52 0.65 -4.15
C GLU A 46 5.87 2.05 -4.63
N LEU A 47 6.61 2.20 -5.75
CA LEU A 47 7.10 3.49 -6.22
C LEU A 47 6.00 4.34 -6.88
N ALA A 48 4.96 3.71 -7.40
CA ALA A 48 3.82 4.42 -7.99
C ALA A 48 2.96 5.15 -6.92
N TYR A 49 3.25 4.92 -5.62
CA TYR A 49 2.41 5.35 -4.51
C TYR A 49 3.16 6.10 -3.38
N VAL A 50 4.45 6.39 -3.57
CA VAL A 50 5.29 7.19 -2.65
C VAL A 50 5.41 8.62 -3.14
#